data_AF-A0A2H9M3V5-F1
#
_entry.id   AF-A0A2H9M3V5-F1
#
_cell.length_a   1.000
_cell.length_b   1.000
_cell.length_c   1.000
_cell.angle_alpha   90.00
_cell.angle_beta   90.00
_cell.angle_gamma   90.00
#
_symmetry.space_group_name_H-M   'P 1'
#
loop_
_entity.id
_entity.type
_entity.pdbx_description
1 polymer ?
#
loop_
_entity_poly.entity_id
_entity_poly.type
_entity_poly.pdbx_seq_one_letter_code
_entity_poly.pdbx_strand_id
1 'polypeptide(L)'
;MKGVFNKLQELIIKILMKRYPITTDEIVNEFGMRKDVVQKEIKKLEREGVIALEILPDKIFVRLLRQDFMFFNEKKIDRNIIIEQENLNQNKKDENTGYV
;
A
#
# COMPACT_ATOMS: atom_id res chain seq x y z
N MET A 1 -7.81 -10.90 4.64
CA MET A 1 -6.53 -11.49 4.14
C MET A 1 -5.40 -10.49 4.42
N LYS A 2 -4.21 -10.91 4.91
CA LYS A 2 -3.04 -10.02 5.06
C LYS A 2 -2.31 -10.00 3.71
N GLY A 3 -2.60 -9.01 2.88
CA GLY A 3 -1.87 -8.76 1.62
C GLY A 3 -0.82 -7.67 1.85
N VAL A 4 0.42 -7.90 1.43
CA VAL A 4 1.45 -6.85 1.43
C VAL A 4 1.25 -6.01 0.18
N PHE A 5 0.39 -4.99 0.28
CA PHE A 5 0.17 -4.03 -0.79
C PHE A 5 1.17 -2.89 -0.69
N ASN A 6 1.69 -2.45 -1.83
CA ASN A 6 2.45 -1.20 -1.87
C ASN A 6 1.49 0.01 -1.77
N LYS A 7 2.06 1.20 -1.53
CA LYS A 7 1.27 2.43 -1.34
C LYS A 7 0.34 2.76 -2.52
N LEU A 8 0.76 2.46 -3.76
CA LEU A 8 -0.05 2.74 -4.96
C LEU A 8 -1.21 1.74 -5.09
N GLN A 9 -0.96 0.46 -4.84
CA GLN A 9 -1.98 -0.58 -4.80
C GLN A 9 -3.04 -0.28 -3.72
N GLU A 10 -2.61 0.11 -2.53
CA GLU A 10 -3.52 0.51 -1.45
C GLU A 10 -4.39 1.71 -1.87
N LEU A 11 -3.80 2.71 -2.51
CA LEU A 11 -4.55 3.86 -3.02
C LEU A 11 -5.58 3.45 -4.08
N ILE A 12 -5.20 2.59 -5.04
CA ILE A 12 -6.10 2.05 -6.08
C ILE A 12 -7.29 1.35 -5.42
N ILE A 13 -7.03 0.46 -4.46
CA ILE A 13 -8.09 -0.29 -3.78
C ILE A 13 -8.98 0.66 -2.96
N LYS A 14 -8.41 1.65 -2.26
CA LYS A 14 -9.18 2.65 -1.51
C LYS A 14 -10.11 3.47 -2.40
N ILE A 15 -9.67 3.83 -3.61
CA ILE A 15 -10.55 4.50 -4.59
C ILE A 15 -11.65 3.56 -5.02
N LEU A 16 -11.32 2.31 -5.39
CA LEU A 16 -12.30 1.31 -5.82
C LEU A 16 -13.37 1.01 -4.74
N MET A 17 -12.99 1.05 -3.46
CA MET A 17 -13.93 0.89 -2.35
C MET A 17 -14.85 2.11 -2.16
N LYS A 18 -14.40 3.31 -2.51
CA LYS A 18 -15.16 4.56 -2.37
C LYS A 18 -16.03 4.86 -3.59
N ARG A 19 -15.53 4.54 -4.78
CA ARG A 19 -16.08 4.92 -6.07
C ARG A 19 -16.04 3.71 -7.00
N TYR A 20 -17.22 3.16 -7.25
CA TYR A 20 -17.40 1.99 -8.10
C TYR A 20 -18.57 2.19 -9.07
N PRO A 21 -18.44 1.81 -10.36
CA PRO A 21 -17.22 1.38 -11.07
C PRO A 21 -16.35 2.56 -11.54
N ILE A 22 -15.05 2.35 -11.73
CA ILE A 22 -14.09 3.35 -12.22
C ILE A 22 -13.25 2.78 -13.37
N THR A 23 -12.83 3.63 -14.31
CA THR A 23 -12.00 3.24 -15.45
C THR A 23 -10.51 3.35 -15.17
N THR A 24 -9.69 2.62 -15.93
CA THR A 24 -8.23 2.74 -15.84
C THR A 24 -7.72 4.16 -16.10
N ASP A 25 -8.35 4.90 -17.00
CA ASP A 25 -7.94 6.27 -17.34
C ASP A 25 -8.34 7.27 -16.24
N GLU A 26 -9.51 7.08 -15.60
CA GLU A 26 -9.89 7.87 -14.43
C GLU A 26 -8.93 7.66 -13.27
N ILE A 27 -8.51 6.40 -13.01
CA ILE A 27 -7.50 6.09 -11.98
C ILE A 27 -6.18 6.83 -12.26
N VAL A 28 -5.72 6.83 -13.51
CA VAL A 28 -4.48 7.52 -13.91
C VAL A 28 -4.60 9.03 -13.69
N ASN A 29 -5.72 9.62 -14.11
CA ASN A 29 -5.99 11.05 -13.97
C ASN A 29 -6.09 11.48 -12.50
N GLU A 30 -6.72 10.66 -11.66
CA GLU A 30 -6.91 10.97 -10.24
C GLU A 30 -5.59 10.92 -9.46
N PHE A 31 -4.65 10.06 -9.85
CA PHE A 31 -3.33 9.99 -9.21
C PHE A 31 -2.28 10.92 -9.79
N GLY A 32 -2.49 11.48 -11.00
CA GLY A 32 -1.51 12.32 -11.69
C GLY A 32 -0.18 11.61 -11.96
N MET A 33 -0.19 10.27 -12.04
CA MET A 33 0.99 9.44 -12.26
C MET A 33 1.11 9.00 -13.72
N ARG A 34 2.29 8.51 -14.11
CA ARG A 34 2.47 7.96 -15.45
C ARG A 34 1.61 6.72 -15.66
N LYS A 35 0.95 6.66 -16.83
CA LYS A 35 -0.02 5.61 -17.18
C LYS A 35 0.56 4.19 -17.12
N ASP A 36 1.81 4.02 -17.53
CA ASP A 36 2.55 2.76 -17.48
C ASP A 36 2.71 2.22 -16.06
N VAL A 37 3.00 3.10 -15.09
CA VAL A 37 3.15 2.73 -13.68
C VAL A 37 1.83 2.24 -13.10
N VAL A 38 0.75 3.00 -13.33
CA VAL A 38 -0.58 2.67 -12.84
C VAL A 38 -1.09 1.38 -13.48
N GLN A 39 -0.93 1.21 -14.80
CA GLN A 39 -1.34 0.00 -15.51
C GLN A 39 -0.57 -1.25 -15.04
N LYS A 40 0.72 -1.11 -14.72
CA LYS A 40 1.53 -2.21 -14.19
C LYS A 40 1.00 -2.71 -12.85
N GLU A 41 0.64 -1.78 -11.95
CA GLU A 41 0.08 -2.14 -10.64
C GLU A 41 -1.34 -2.71 -10.75
N ILE A 42 -2.17 -2.16 -11.64
CA ILE A 42 -3.49 -2.72 -11.95
C ILE A 42 -3.37 -4.16 -12.45
N LYS A 43 -2.50 -4.44 -13.43
CA LYS A 43 -2.24 -5.82 -13.90
C LYS A 43 -1.69 -6.75 -12.80
N LYS A 44 -1.00 -6.20 -11.81
CA LYS A 44 -0.51 -6.97 -10.67
C LYS A 44 -1.66 -7.35 -9.74
N LEU A 45 -2.52 -6.39 -9.40
CA LEU A 45 -3.74 -6.62 -8.60
C LEU A 45 -4.70 -7.60 -9.30
N GLU A 46 -4.80 -7.54 -10.63
CA GLU A 46 -5.60 -8.49 -11.42
C GLU A 46 -5.04 -9.91 -11.29
N ARG A 47 -3.73 -10.09 -11.48
CA ARG A 47 -3.06 -11.40 -11.31
C ARG A 47 -3.17 -11.95 -9.88
N GLU A 48 -3.21 -11.08 -8.89
CA GLU A 48 -3.39 -11.45 -7.48
C GLU A 48 -4.88 -11.76 -7.14
N GLY A 49 -5.81 -11.60 -8.09
CA GLY A 49 -7.23 -11.88 -7.90
C GLY A 49 -7.94 -10.85 -7.00
N VAL A 50 -7.37 -9.65 -6.87
CA VAL A 50 -7.94 -8.54 -6.09
C VAL A 50 -8.96 -7.77 -6.91
N ILE A 51 -8.66 -7.56 -8.19
CA ILE A 51 -9.51 -6.84 -9.14
C ILE A 51 -9.74 -7.67 -10.40
N ALA A 52 -10.81 -7.34 -11.13
CA ALA A 52 -11.08 -7.82 -12.48
C ALA A 52 -11.12 -6.63 -13.44
N LEU A 53 -10.56 -6.80 -14.63
CA LEU A 53 -10.67 -5.84 -15.72
C LEU A 53 -11.84 -6.22 -16.62
N GLU A 54 -12.83 -5.34 -16.73
CA GLU A 54 -13.94 -5.45 -17.67
C GLU A 54 -13.62 -4.59 -18.89
N ILE A 55 -13.18 -5.24 -19.97
CA ILE A 55 -12.84 -4.58 -21.23
C ILE A 55 -14.14 -4.37 -22.03
N LEU A 56 -14.56 -3.13 -22.15
CA LEU A 56 -15.61 -2.70 -23.06
C LEU A 56 -15.00 -2.05 -24.31
N PRO A 57 -15.76 -1.93 -25.42
CA PRO A 57 -15.23 -1.43 -26.70
C PRO A 57 -14.48 -0.09 -26.58
N ASP A 58 -14.97 0.80 -25.70
CA ASP A 58 -14.42 2.14 -25.55
C ASP A 58 -13.56 2.32 -24.30
N LYS A 59 -13.74 1.47 -23.28
CA LYS A 59 -13.23 1.72 -21.92
C LYS A 59 -12.92 0.43 -21.18
N ILE A 60 -11.91 0.47 -20.33
CA ILE A 60 -11.58 -0.62 -19.42
C ILE A 60 -12.02 -0.22 -18.02
N PHE A 61 -13.01 -0.94 -17.49
CA PHE A 61 -13.48 -0.77 -16.13
C PHE A 61 -12.72 -1.67 -15.18
N VAL A 62 -12.48 -1.17 -13.97
CA VAL A 62 -11.82 -1.90 -12.91
C VAL A 62 -12.88 -2.27 -11.87
N ARG A 63 -13.09 -3.59 -11.71
CA ARG A 63 -13.99 -4.15 -10.70
C ARG A 63 -13.21 -4.71 -9.53
N LEU A 64 -13.63 -4.35 -8.33
CA LEU A 64 -13.08 -4.95 -7.12
C LEU A 64 -13.78 -6.30 -6.88
N LEU A 65 -13.02 -7.39 -6.84
CA LEU A 65 -13.58 -8.74 -6.65
C LEU A 65 -13.87 -9.07 -5.19
N ARG A 66 -13.26 -8.32 -4.27
CA ARG A 66 -13.34 -8.56 -2.82
C ARG A 66 -13.42 -7.24 -2.08
N GLN A 67 -14.16 -7.17 -0.98
CA GLN A 67 -14.29 -5.93 -0.19
C GLN A 67 -13.72 -6.07 1.24
N ASP A 68 -13.21 -7.25 1.59
CA ASP A 68 -12.67 -7.61 2.92
C ASP A 68 -11.21 -7.16 3.12
N PHE A 69 -10.81 -6.03 2.53
CA PHE A 69 -9.47 -5.48 2.68
C PHE A 69 -9.34 -4.70 3.99
N MET A 70 -8.35 -5.07 4.81
CA MET A 70 -8.00 -4.34 6.01
C MET A 70 -6.60 -3.75 5.82
N PHE A 71 -6.54 -2.43 5.65
CA PHE A 71 -5.28 -1.70 5.51
C PHE A 71 -4.73 -1.36 6.89
N PHE A 72 -3.70 -2.09 7.30
CA PHE A 72 -2.94 -1.71 8.48
C PHE A 72 -2.01 -0.57 8.06
N ASN A 73 -2.27 0.64 8.54
CA ASN A 73 -1.26 1.69 8.55
C ASN A 73 -0.11 1.19 9.42
N GLU A 74 0.87 0.52 8.81
CA GLU A 74 2.17 0.34 9.45
C GLU A 74 2.70 1.77 9.65
N LYS A 75 2.59 2.26 10.90
CA LYS A 75 3.30 3.48 11.29
C LYS A 75 4.73 3.26 10.84
N LYS A 76 5.22 4.10 9.93
CA LYS A 76 6.65 4.17 9.64
C LYS A 76 7.31 4.44 10.99
N ILE A 77 7.97 3.44 11.57
CA ILE A 77 8.76 3.66 12.76
C ILE A 77 9.86 4.60 12.30
N ASP A 78 9.85 5.84 12.80
CA ASP A 78 10.87 6.81 12.47
C ASP A 78 12.23 6.23 12.86
N ARG A 79 13.19 6.24 11.94
CA ARG A 79 14.54 5.73 12.22
C ARG A 79 15.17 6.40 13.44
N ASN A 80 14.79 7.66 13.71
CA ASN A 80 15.24 8.41 14.87
C ASN A 80 14.79 7.75 16.18
N ILE A 81 13.57 7.17 16.23
CA ILE A 81 13.06 6.44 17.41
C ILE A 81 13.86 5.15 17.62
N ILE A 82 14.26 4.47 16.53
CA ILE A 82 15.06 3.24 16.60
C ILE A 82 16.45 3.56 17.18
N ILE A 83 17.11 4.58 16.64
CA ILE A 83 18.45 5.03 17.09
C ILE A 83 18.41 5.48 18.56
N GLU A 84 17.37 6.22 18.96
CA GLU A 84 17.20 6.67 20.34
C GLU A 84 17.02 5.50 21.32
N GLN A 85 16.25 4.48 20.94
CA GLN A 85 16.10 3.26 21.74
C GLN A 85 17.40 2.44 21.83
N GLU A 86 18.18 2.36 20.76
CA GLU A 86 19.49 1.68 20.77
C GLU A 86 20.47 2.39 21.72
N ASN A 87 20.56 3.72 21.65
CA ASN A 87 21.41 4.51 22.54
C ASN A 87 21.00 4.39 24.02
N LEU A 88 19.69 4.40 24.31
CA LEU A 88 19.17 4.22 25.67
C LEU A 88 19.48 2.83 26.25
N ASN A 89 19.45 1.79 25.42
CA ASN A 89 19.79 0.43 25.84
C ASN A 89 21.30 0.24 26.06
N GLN A 90 22.14 1.00 25.36
CA GLN A 90 23.59 0.95 25.52
C GLN A 90 24.03 1.61 26.84
N ASN A 91 23.51 2.80 27.15
CA ASN A 91 23.77 3.46 28.44
C ASN A 91 23.38 2.61 29.65
N LYS A 92 22.23 1.90 29.58
CA LYS A 92 21.80 0.99 30.66
C LYS A 92 22.72 -0.21 30.87
N LYS A 93 23.45 -0.66 29.84
CA LYS A 93 24.42 -1.76 29.98
C LYS A 93 25.72 -1.27 30.61
N ASP A 94 26.14 -0.07 30.26
CA ASP A 94 27.35 0.55 30.79
C ASP A 94 27.19 0.91 32.28
N GLU A 95 26.01 1.39 32.68
CA GLU A 95 25.65 1.66 34.09
C GLU A 95 25.62 0.39 34.97
N ASN A 96 25.20 -0.74 34.40
CA ASN A 96 25.04 -2.01 35.14
C ASN A 96 26.34 -2.84 35.22
N THR A 97 27.40 -2.43 34.50
CA THR A 97 28.73 -3.09 34.53
C THR A 97 29.71 -2.37 35.46
N GLY A 98 29.30 -1.25 36.08
CA GLY A 98 30.17 -0.36 36.86
C GLY A 98 30.35 -0.68 38.35
N TYR A 99 29.84 -1.80 38.86
CA TYR A 99 30.12 -2.25 40.23
C TYR A 99 30.21 -3.79 40.30
N VAL A 100 31.44 -4.31 40.26
CA VAL A 100 31.83 -5.60 40.84
C VAL A 100 33.15 -5.42 41.59
#